data_AF-A0A9P4SCN3-F1
#
_entry.id   AF-A0A9P4SCN3-F1
#
_cell.length_a   1.000
_cell.length_b   1.000
_cell.length_c   1.000
_cell.angle_alpha   90.00
_cell.angle_beta   90.00
_cell.angle_gamma   90.00
#
_symmetry.space_group_name_H-M   'P 1'
#
loop_
_entity.id
_entity.type
_entity.pdbx_description
1 polymer ?
#
loop_
_entity_poly.entity_id
_entity_poly.type
_entity_poly.pdbx_seq_one_letter_code
_entity_poly.pdbx_strand_id
1 'polypeptide(L)'
;MGAIEALYIFDEHNNSILQHTYNGHPASAKVLLPLYLAQPAPRPSLTYLPNINPATLLFSIIQDRLLFLCPTSKDIEPLLVLEFLHRVADVLEDFLGSPLLASRIEASYDVVAQLLGEMCDASAIANTEPNALHDLVEPPSKINELLRGVGLPSSSPSLNPSGSTPFSLGSGPRPTIPRAPPPTPTVLWRKANVRHTSNELYVDIVETLSVLSAPSGRPLAAFAHGTIAFTAKVSGVPNLLLNLSVPGGIQHVLSLPVFHPCVRLARWREKPGELSFIPPDGRFVLAGYEVDLLGPDYLENATKAVSAKPHQKHNVAPNLNLPATAEVRTNLGHSGAEFEVRLLLSNSFTSSASSSLASSQSSAARSAPRPAFGIAAGTSAQPTVSDITVTVPLPPAVRNLSDIRANKGEAHFAPSDGAVEWRIASKDVAVLAASGHGAGGAAVATLRCTVVGPLNDDEEGIEEIAWGETWEYQDDKPYQAPGVKDVGGDKGRDTRRMGKNRMLMPSAARVSFQVKGWLASGIRVERLIVDTQTSRGLGAGVKPYTGAKYLTVSEGGVEVRC
;
A
#
# COMPACT_ATOMS: atom_id res chain seq x y z
N MET A 1 2.77 -11.46 -34.35
CA MET A 1 1.55 -11.42 -33.54
C MET A 1 1.90 -10.46 -32.41
N GLY A 2 1.46 -9.21 -32.55
CA GLY A 2 1.97 -8.08 -31.77
C GLY A 2 0.87 -7.52 -30.86
N ALA A 3 1.26 -7.14 -29.64
CA ALA A 3 0.41 -6.77 -28.52
C ALA A 3 0.03 -5.29 -28.46
N ILE A 4 0.98 -4.41 -28.79
CA ILE A 4 0.91 -2.97 -28.54
C ILE A 4 1.04 -2.22 -29.87
N GLU A 5 0.05 -1.41 -30.25
CA GLU A 5 0.10 -0.67 -31.52
C GLU A 5 0.69 0.73 -31.35
N ALA A 6 0.33 1.41 -30.27
CA ALA A 6 0.87 2.72 -29.92
C ALA A 6 0.82 2.97 -28.41
N LEU A 7 1.58 3.98 -27.98
CA LEU A 7 1.52 4.58 -26.65
C LEU A 7 1.27 6.09 -26.80
N TYR A 8 0.26 6.58 -26.09
CA TYR A 8 -0.05 8.01 -25.98
C TYR A 8 -0.01 8.44 -24.52
N ILE A 9 0.67 9.55 -24.23
CA ILE A 9 0.69 10.14 -22.87
C ILE A 9 0.12 11.55 -22.94
N PHE A 10 -0.77 11.88 -21.99
CA PHE A 10 -1.40 13.18 -21.84
C PHE A 10 -1.13 13.79 -20.47
N ASP A 11 -1.07 15.12 -20.40
CA ASP A 11 -0.96 15.88 -19.16
C ASP A 11 -2.31 15.97 -18.40
N GLU A 12 -2.30 16.65 -17.25
CA GLU A 12 -3.50 16.91 -16.44
C GLU A 12 -4.55 17.80 -17.14
N HIS A 13 -4.17 18.50 -18.21
CA HIS A 13 -5.03 19.32 -19.05
C HIS A 13 -5.50 18.58 -20.32
N ASN A 14 -5.14 17.30 -20.46
CA ASN A 14 -5.38 16.46 -21.63
C ASN A 14 -4.65 16.89 -22.92
N ASN A 15 -3.55 17.63 -22.80
CA ASN A 15 -2.64 17.87 -23.93
C ASN A 15 -1.80 16.62 -24.18
N SER A 16 -1.63 16.25 -25.45
CA SER A 16 -0.79 15.11 -25.82
C SER A 16 0.69 15.50 -25.72
N ILE A 17 1.39 14.91 -24.77
CA ILE A 17 2.82 15.11 -24.52
C ILE A 17 3.65 14.16 -25.39
N LEU A 18 3.19 12.91 -25.52
CA LEU A 18 3.91 11.86 -26.23
C LEU A 18 2.97 11.08 -27.13
N GLN A 19 3.43 10.82 -28.36
CA GLN A 19 2.82 9.86 -29.27
C GLN A 19 3.90 8.98 -29.87
N HIS A 20 3.82 7.68 -29.61
CA HIS A 20 4.75 6.69 -30.13
C HIS A 20 3.96 5.55 -30.77
N THR A 21 4.18 5.29 -32.05
CA THR A 21 3.49 4.22 -32.80
C THR A 21 4.49 3.11 -33.08
N TYR A 22 4.20 1.91 -32.58
CA TYR A 22 5.04 0.73 -32.75
C TYR A 22 4.75 -0.01 -34.06
N ASN A 23 3.47 -0.09 -34.45
CA ASN A 23 3.06 -0.84 -35.63
C ASN A 23 1.68 -0.40 -36.12
N GLY A 24 1.42 -0.67 -37.41
CA GLY A 24 0.13 -0.44 -38.03
C GLY A 24 -0.26 1.04 -38.09
N HIS A 25 -1.57 1.27 -38.11
CA HIS A 25 -2.17 2.60 -38.17
C HIS A 25 -3.27 2.71 -37.11
N PRO A 26 -2.91 2.72 -35.81
CA PRO A 26 -3.87 2.83 -34.73
C PRO A 26 -4.62 4.18 -34.81
N ALA A 27 -5.82 4.21 -34.22
CA ALA A 27 -6.59 5.45 -34.11
C ALA A 27 -5.78 6.52 -33.36
N SER A 28 -5.75 7.74 -33.91
CA SER A 28 -4.92 8.80 -33.35
C SER A 28 -5.35 9.19 -31.93
N ALA A 29 -4.40 9.72 -31.14
CA ALA A 29 -4.64 10.30 -29.82
C ALA A 29 -5.82 11.28 -29.78
N LYS A 30 -5.99 12.11 -30.82
CA LYS A 30 -7.08 13.09 -30.95
C LYS A 30 -8.47 12.46 -31.05
N VAL A 31 -8.56 11.23 -31.57
CA VAL A 31 -9.80 10.47 -31.69
C VAL A 31 -10.08 9.68 -30.41
N LEU A 32 -9.05 9.06 -29.83
CA LEU A 32 -9.21 8.18 -28.67
C LEU A 32 -9.48 8.94 -27.36
N LEU A 33 -8.83 10.09 -27.15
CA LEU A 33 -8.96 10.84 -25.90
C LEU A 33 -10.42 11.28 -25.62
N PRO A 34 -11.17 11.90 -26.56
CA PRO A 34 -12.57 12.24 -26.31
C PRO A 34 -13.46 11.01 -26.01
N LEU A 35 -13.19 9.87 -26.65
CA LEU A 35 -13.95 8.62 -26.43
C LEU A 35 -13.68 8.04 -25.03
N TYR A 36 -12.44 8.14 -24.55
CA TYR A 36 -12.09 7.78 -23.18
C TYR A 36 -12.74 8.72 -22.17
N LEU A 37 -12.68 10.04 -22.39
CA LEU A 37 -13.22 11.03 -21.47
C LEU A 37 -14.75 11.00 -21.39
N ALA A 38 -15.43 10.53 -22.43
CA ALA A 38 -16.88 10.33 -22.44
C ALA A 38 -17.37 9.23 -21.48
N GLN A 39 -16.47 8.37 -20.97
CA GLN A 39 -16.83 7.35 -19.97
C GLN A 39 -17.02 7.98 -18.57
N PRO A 40 -18.03 7.53 -17.80
CA PRO A 40 -18.28 8.01 -16.45
C PRO A 40 -17.13 7.64 -15.50
N ALA A 41 -16.88 8.48 -14.49
CA ALA A 41 -15.94 8.17 -13.42
C ALA A 41 -16.60 7.24 -12.38
N PRO A 42 -15.89 6.23 -11.83
CA PRO A 42 -14.50 5.84 -12.13
C PRO A 42 -14.37 5.14 -13.49
N ARG A 43 -13.36 5.56 -14.28
CA ARG A 43 -13.15 5.03 -15.64
C ARG A 43 -12.45 3.67 -15.58
N PRO A 44 -12.86 2.68 -16.39
CA PRO A 44 -12.23 1.38 -16.42
C PRO A 44 -10.85 1.43 -17.12
N SER A 45 -9.91 0.60 -16.67
CA SER A 45 -8.57 0.47 -17.28
C SER A 45 -8.58 -0.19 -18.67
N LEU A 46 -9.70 -0.80 -19.07
CA LEU A 46 -9.91 -1.39 -20.39
C LEU A 46 -11.29 -0.96 -20.89
N THR A 47 -11.35 -0.35 -22.08
CA THR A 47 -12.58 0.04 -22.76
C THR A 47 -12.60 -0.54 -24.17
N TYR A 48 -13.71 -1.14 -24.59
CA TYR A 48 -13.91 -1.57 -25.96
C TYR A 48 -14.59 -0.48 -26.78
N LEU A 49 -13.98 -0.09 -27.91
CA LEU A 49 -14.46 0.95 -28.82
C LEU A 49 -14.86 0.31 -30.16
N PRO A 50 -16.15 -0.09 -30.33
CA PRO A 50 -16.62 -0.74 -31.56
C PRO A 50 -16.81 0.21 -32.74
N ASN A 51 -17.03 1.50 -32.47
CA ASN A 51 -17.43 2.50 -33.47
C ASN A 51 -16.24 3.18 -34.18
N ILE A 52 -15.04 2.68 -33.97
CA ILE A 52 -13.84 3.12 -34.71
C ILE A 52 -13.41 2.03 -35.67
N ASN A 53 -12.74 2.42 -36.75
CA ASN A 53 -12.30 1.48 -37.80
C ASN A 53 -10.76 1.44 -37.83
N PRO A 54 -10.12 0.34 -37.40
CA PRO A 54 -10.72 -0.89 -36.87
C PRO A 54 -11.26 -0.74 -35.44
N ALA A 55 -12.19 -1.62 -35.04
CA ALA A 55 -12.65 -1.68 -33.66
C ALA A 55 -11.45 -1.94 -32.72
N THR A 56 -11.37 -1.23 -31.61
CA THR A 56 -10.15 -1.15 -30.81
C THR A 56 -10.43 -1.37 -29.33
N LEU A 57 -9.57 -2.15 -28.68
CA LEU A 57 -9.45 -2.21 -27.22
C LEU A 57 -8.52 -1.07 -26.78
N LEU A 58 -8.99 -0.24 -25.85
CA LEU A 58 -8.25 0.88 -25.31
C LEU A 58 -7.88 0.59 -23.86
N PHE A 59 -6.58 0.45 -23.60
CA PHE A 59 -6.03 0.28 -22.26
C PHE A 59 -5.60 1.63 -21.70
N SER A 60 -5.84 1.86 -20.41
CA SER A 60 -5.49 3.11 -19.75
C SER A 60 -4.99 2.92 -18.32
N ILE A 61 -3.96 3.69 -17.96
CA ILE A 61 -3.53 3.90 -16.57
C ILE A 61 -3.34 5.39 -16.32
N ILE A 62 -3.41 5.80 -15.05
CA ILE A 62 -3.06 7.15 -14.61
C ILE A 62 -1.90 7.02 -13.63
N GLN A 63 -0.77 7.65 -13.94
CA GLN A 63 0.43 7.71 -13.09
C GLN A 63 0.85 9.17 -12.95
N ASP A 64 1.10 9.66 -11.73
CA ASP A 64 1.53 11.04 -11.46
C ASP A 64 0.69 12.13 -12.17
N ARG A 65 -0.62 11.89 -12.28
CA ARG A 65 -1.60 12.72 -13.02
C ARG A 65 -1.43 12.76 -14.54
N LEU A 66 -0.55 11.91 -15.09
CA LEU A 66 -0.44 11.68 -16.52
C LEU A 66 -1.33 10.51 -16.93
N LEU A 67 -2.06 10.68 -18.03
CA LEU A 67 -2.90 9.63 -18.60
C LEU A 67 -2.13 8.90 -19.69
N PHE A 68 -1.98 7.58 -19.54
CA PHE A 68 -1.39 6.70 -20.54
C PHE A 68 -2.51 5.97 -21.25
N LEU A 69 -2.50 5.98 -22.59
CA LEU A 69 -3.41 5.23 -23.44
C LEU A 69 -2.64 4.31 -24.38
N CYS A 70 -3.07 3.05 -24.48
CA CYS A 70 -2.54 2.07 -25.42
C CYS A 70 -3.69 1.43 -26.19
N PRO A 71 -3.85 1.72 -27.50
CA PRO A 71 -4.82 1.02 -28.35
C PRO A 71 -4.27 -0.32 -28.86
N THR A 72 -5.19 -1.28 -29.03
CA THR A 72 -4.93 -2.57 -29.69
C THR A 72 -6.16 -2.97 -30.53
N SER A 73 -5.99 -3.27 -31.82
CA SER A 73 -7.08 -3.72 -32.72
C SER A 73 -7.35 -5.23 -32.68
N LYS A 74 -6.60 -5.97 -31.87
CA LYS A 74 -6.62 -7.43 -31.76
C LYS A 74 -6.97 -7.86 -30.35
N ASP A 75 -7.57 -9.05 -30.26
CA ASP A 75 -7.77 -9.71 -28.98
C ASP A 75 -6.41 -10.08 -28.36
N ILE A 76 -6.24 -9.73 -27.09
CA ILE A 76 -4.99 -9.88 -26.34
C ILE A 76 -5.29 -10.03 -24.85
N GLU A 77 -4.43 -10.76 -24.15
CA GLU A 77 -4.43 -10.83 -22.69
C GLU A 77 -4.32 -9.42 -22.06
N PRO A 78 -5.38 -8.93 -21.39
CA PRO A 78 -5.43 -7.56 -20.89
C PRO A 78 -4.31 -7.22 -19.90
N LEU A 79 -3.95 -8.17 -19.04
CA LEU A 79 -2.93 -7.98 -18.02
C LEU A 79 -1.55 -7.75 -18.61
N LEU A 80 -1.25 -8.32 -19.79
CA LEU A 80 0.02 -8.09 -20.47
C LEU A 80 0.20 -6.62 -20.86
N VAL A 81 -0.85 -6.00 -21.39
CA VAL A 81 -0.80 -4.58 -21.82
C VAL A 81 -0.79 -3.65 -20.62
N LEU A 82 -1.58 -3.95 -19.58
CA LEU A 82 -1.61 -3.15 -18.36
C LEU A 82 -0.28 -3.21 -17.60
N GLU A 83 0.33 -4.40 -17.46
CA GLU A 83 1.65 -4.54 -16.85
C GLU A 83 2.72 -3.81 -17.67
N PHE A 84 2.65 -3.88 -19.00
CA PHE A 84 3.55 -3.10 -19.86
C PHE A 84 3.42 -1.59 -19.61
N LEU A 85 2.20 -1.05 -19.53
CA LEU A 85 1.98 0.36 -19.24
C LEU A 85 2.57 0.77 -17.88
N HIS A 86 2.37 -0.05 -16.84
CA HIS A 86 2.98 0.19 -15.54
C HIS A 86 4.51 0.11 -15.59
N ARG A 87 5.08 -0.84 -16.33
CA ARG A 87 6.53 -0.93 -16.54
C ARG A 87 7.10 0.28 -17.29
N VAL A 88 6.40 0.80 -18.30
CA VAL A 88 6.81 2.04 -18.98
C VAL A 88 6.84 3.20 -17.99
N ALA A 89 5.81 3.35 -17.17
CA ALA A 89 5.78 4.39 -16.14
C ALA A 89 6.94 4.26 -15.15
N ASP A 90 7.18 3.05 -14.61
CA ASP A 90 8.29 2.76 -13.68
C ASP A 90 9.67 3.11 -14.30
N VAL A 91 9.89 2.72 -15.57
CA VAL A 91 11.15 3.00 -16.29
C VAL A 91 11.32 4.50 -16.54
N LEU A 92 10.25 5.21 -16.92
CA LEU A 92 10.30 6.66 -17.10
C LEU A 92 10.61 7.38 -15.77
N GLU A 93 10.03 6.94 -14.66
CA GLU A 93 10.37 7.47 -13.33
C GLU A 93 11.82 7.17 -12.92
N ASP A 94 12.35 6.00 -13.25
CA ASP A 94 13.73 5.63 -12.92
C ASP A 94 14.76 6.46 -13.71
N PHE A 95 14.47 6.77 -14.98
CA PHE A 95 15.37 7.54 -15.85
C PHE A 95 15.20 9.06 -15.73
N LEU A 96 13.96 9.55 -15.57
CA LEU A 96 13.63 10.98 -15.54
C LEU A 96 13.39 11.50 -14.11
N GLY A 97 13.34 10.60 -13.13
CA GLY A 97 13.11 10.88 -11.72
C GLY A 97 11.62 10.91 -11.33
N SER A 98 11.33 10.46 -10.11
CA SER A 98 9.98 10.47 -9.51
C SER A 98 9.72 11.78 -8.72
N PRO A 99 8.50 12.35 -8.75
CA PRO A 99 7.39 11.95 -9.61
C PRO A 99 7.66 12.30 -11.08
N LEU A 100 7.02 11.56 -11.98
CA LEU A 100 7.06 11.77 -13.42
C LEU A 100 6.31 13.06 -13.78
N LEU A 101 7.00 13.97 -14.47
CA LEU A 101 6.45 15.27 -14.87
C LEU A 101 6.42 15.38 -16.40
N ALA A 102 5.35 15.98 -16.93
CA ALA A 102 5.19 16.26 -18.36
C ALA A 102 6.42 16.97 -18.95
N SER A 103 6.90 18.02 -18.28
CA SER A 103 8.06 18.80 -18.70
C SER A 103 9.36 17.99 -18.77
N ARG A 104 9.52 16.93 -17.95
CA ARG A 104 10.71 16.07 -17.99
C ARG A 104 10.68 15.11 -19.18
N ILE A 105 9.50 14.62 -19.55
CA ILE A 105 9.29 13.79 -20.74
C ILE A 105 9.60 14.63 -22.00
N GLU A 106 9.08 15.85 -22.07
CA GLU A 106 9.32 16.76 -23.21
C GLU A 106 10.80 17.15 -23.34
N ALA A 107 11.46 17.46 -22.21
CA ALA A 107 12.86 17.87 -22.20
C ALA A 107 13.83 16.74 -22.58
N SER A 108 13.45 15.47 -22.40
CA SER A 108 14.32 14.30 -22.61
C SER A 108 13.71 13.32 -23.63
N TYR A 109 13.07 13.83 -24.67
CA TYR A 109 12.34 13.01 -25.66
C TYR A 109 13.23 11.98 -26.36
N ASP A 110 14.48 12.32 -26.62
CA ASP A 110 15.48 11.43 -27.22
C ASP A 110 15.73 10.17 -26.38
N VAL A 111 15.88 10.35 -25.06
CA VAL A 111 16.01 9.23 -24.10
C VAL A 111 14.71 8.43 -24.04
N VAL A 112 13.56 9.09 -23.98
CA VAL A 112 12.24 8.43 -23.96
C VAL A 112 12.03 7.58 -25.21
N ALA A 113 12.36 8.10 -26.40
CA ALA A 113 12.21 7.35 -27.65
C ALA A 113 13.12 6.11 -27.71
N GLN A 114 14.36 6.22 -27.20
CA GLN A 114 15.26 5.06 -27.08
C GLN A 114 14.71 4.01 -26.13
N LEU A 115 14.24 4.42 -24.94
CA LEU A 115 13.63 3.51 -23.96
C LEU A 115 12.43 2.77 -24.56
N LEU A 116 11.52 3.49 -25.21
CA LEU A 116 10.33 2.86 -25.80
C LEU A 116 10.66 1.85 -26.89
N GLY A 117 11.68 2.11 -27.71
CA GLY A 117 12.16 1.16 -28.71
C GLY A 117 12.82 -0.09 -28.12
N GLU A 118 13.55 0.03 -27.01
CA GLU A 118 14.13 -1.11 -26.31
C GLU A 118 13.08 -1.92 -25.52
N MET A 119 12.05 -1.26 -25.02
CA MET A 119 10.96 -1.90 -24.26
C MET A 119 9.95 -2.63 -25.16
N CYS A 120 9.71 -2.13 -26.38
CA CYS A 120 8.81 -2.76 -27.33
C CYS A 120 9.27 -2.52 -28.77
N ASP A 121 9.40 -3.62 -29.53
CA ASP A 121 9.77 -3.59 -30.96
C ASP A 121 8.70 -4.27 -31.81
N ALA A 122 8.24 -3.60 -32.86
CA ALA A 122 7.22 -4.08 -33.79
C ALA A 122 5.98 -4.73 -33.11
N SER A 123 5.51 -4.10 -32.02
CA SER A 123 4.42 -4.56 -31.13
C SER A 123 4.73 -5.73 -30.19
N ALA A 124 5.95 -6.25 -30.15
CA ALA A 124 6.36 -7.27 -29.18
C ALA A 124 7.06 -6.60 -27.99
N ILE A 125 6.62 -6.93 -26.77
CA ILE A 125 7.30 -6.48 -25.55
C ILE A 125 8.65 -7.20 -25.48
N ALA A 126 9.72 -6.42 -25.29
CA ALA A 126 11.09 -6.88 -25.25
C ALA A 126 11.66 -6.73 -23.83
N ASN A 127 12.54 -5.74 -23.60
CA ASN A 127 13.24 -5.59 -22.32
C ASN A 127 12.59 -4.50 -21.46
N THR A 128 11.92 -4.90 -20.38
CA THR A 128 11.27 -3.97 -19.44
C THR A 128 12.00 -3.85 -18.11
N GLU A 129 13.20 -4.42 -17.98
CA GLU A 129 13.97 -4.42 -16.73
C GLU A 129 14.84 -3.15 -16.63
N PRO A 130 14.65 -2.27 -15.63
CA PRO A 130 15.36 -1.00 -15.53
C PRO A 130 16.88 -1.15 -15.55
N ASN A 131 17.42 -2.12 -14.80
CA ASN A 131 18.86 -2.37 -14.76
C ASN A 131 19.42 -2.75 -16.13
N ALA A 132 18.71 -3.58 -16.91
CA ALA A 132 19.15 -3.93 -18.26
C ALA A 132 19.03 -2.73 -19.21
N LEU A 133 17.99 -1.90 -19.06
CA LEU A 133 17.83 -0.68 -19.84
C LEU A 133 18.93 0.36 -19.56
N HIS A 134 19.41 0.48 -18.32
CA HIS A 134 20.55 1.36 -17.97
C HIS A 134 21.88 0.91 -18.58
N ASP A 135 21.98 -0.30 -19.15
CA ASP A 135 23.16 -0.74 -19.92
C ASP A 135 23.05 -0.38 -21.42
N LEU A 136 21.83 -0.10 -21.89
CA LEU A 136 21.52 0.17 -23.30
C LEU A 136 21.29 1.67 -23.57
N VAL A 137 20.72 2.38 -22.58
CA VAL A 137 20.31 3.78 -22.67
C VAL A 137 20.99 4.59 -21.57
N GLU A 138 21.56 5.74 -21.93
CA GLU A 138 22.19 6.65 -20.98
C GLU A 138 21.17 7.64 -20.37
N PRO A 139 21.07 7.73 -19.02
CA PRO A 139 20.20 8.72 -18.39
C PRO A 139 20.66 10.17 -18.64
N PRO A 140 19.71 11.12 -18.79
CA PRO A 140 20.03 12.52 -19.08
C PRO A 140 20.91 13.17 -18.00
N SER A 141 20.77 12.74 -16.74
CA SER A 141 21.53 13.24 -15.60
C SER A 141 23.04 12.96 -15.67
N LYS A 142 23.48 11.93 -16.41
CA LYS A 142 24.91 11.55 -16.51
C LYS A 142 25.70 12.41 -17.51
N ILE A 143 25.03 13.09 -18.43
CA ILE A 143 25.67 13.99 -19.41
C ILE A 143 26.30 15.20 -18.71
N ASN A 144 25.69 15.69 -17.62
CA ASN A 144 26.23 16.82 -16.85
C ASN A 144 27.50 16.47 -16.04
N GLU A 145 27.74 15.20 -15.69
CA GLU A 145 28.98 14.76 -15.06
C GLU A 145 30.11 14.58 -16.09
N LEU A 146 29.79 14.06 -17.28
CA LEU A 146 30.75 13.93 -18.37
C LEU A 146 31.18 15.30 -18.95
N LEU A 147 30.28 16.28 -19.00
CA LEU A 147 30.61 17.64 -19.44
C LEU A 147 31.39 18.46 -18.38
N ARG A 148 31.40 18.03 -17.12
CA ARG A 148 32.27 18.58 -16.06
C ARG A 148 33.67 17.95 -16.04
N GLY A 149 33.85 16.78 -16.66
CA GLY A 149 35.12 16.05 -16.72
C GLY A 149 36.02 16.39 -17.90
N VAL A 150 35.54 17.13 -18.90
CA VAL A 150 36.31 17.48 -20.11
C VAL A 150 36.50 18.99 -20.22
N GLY A 151 37.33 19.52 -19.32
CA GLY A 151 37.83 20.90 -19.32
C GLY A 151 39.34 20.96 -19.52
N LEU A 152 39.77 20.82 -20.77
CA LEU A 152 41.04 21.24 -21.43
C LEU A 152 42.44 20.82 -20.86
N PRO A 153 43.42 20.55 -21.75
CA PRO A 153 44.74 20.02 -21.44
C PRO A 153 45.81 21.12 -21.26
N SER A 154 46.75 20.94 -20.32
CA SER A 154 48.01 21.70 -20.29
C SER A 154 49.11 20.96 -19.53
N SER A 155 50.00 20.29 -20.26
CA SER A 155 51.48 20.40 -20.16
C SER A 155 52.15 19.20 -20.83
N SER A 156 52.94 19.49 -21.87
CA SER A 156 53.70 18.56 -22.71
C SER A 156 54.82 17.82 -21.95
N PRO A 157 55.35 16.72 -22.54
CA PRO A 157 56.74 16.83 -23.00
C PRO A 157 57.00 16.34 -24.43
N SER A 158 57.80 17.19 -25.11
CA SER A 158 58.76 16.98 -26.21
C SER A 158 58.78 15.72 -27.11
N LEU A 159 58.64 16.04 -28.41
CA LEU A 159 59.20 15.48 -29.65
C LEU A 159 60.42 14.52 -29.57
N ASN A 160 60.37 13.41 -30.33
CA ASN A 160 61.24 13.26 -31.51
C ASN A 160 60.74 12.19 -32.53
N PRO A 161 60.98 12.37 -33.85
CA PRO A 161 60.42 11.54 -34.92
C PRO A 161 61.48 10.67 -35.64
N SER A 162 61.10 9.48 -36.10
CA SER A 162 61.82 8.78 -37.17
C SER A 162 61.03 7.57 -37.70
N GLY A 163 60.81 7.51 -39.02
CA GLY A 163 60.58 6.24 -39.73
C GLY A 163 59.36 6.14 -40.66
N SER A 164 59.37 6.89 -41.76
CA SER A 164 58.96 6.49 -43.14
C SER A 164 57.97 5.32 -43.41
N THR A 165 56.89 5.66 -44.14
CA THR A 165 56.19 4.94 -45.25
C THR A 165 55.23 3.77 -44.93
N PRO A 166 54.32 3.38 -45.85
CA PRO A 166 53.32 4.19 -46.55
C PRO A 166 51.90 3.57 -46.47
N PHE A 167 50.91 4.29 -47.00
CA PHE A 167 49.52 3.89 -47.19
C PHE A 167 49.34 2.43 -47.69
N SER A 168 48.61 1.62 -46.92
CA SER A 168 48.01 0.36 -47.37
C SER A 168 46.50 0.38 -47.16
N LEU A 169 45.77 0.36 -48.27
CA LEU A 169 44.37 -0.07 -48.36
C LEU A 169 44.31 -1.56 -48.01
N GLY A 170 44.03 -1.87 -46.74
CA GLY A 170 43.89 -3.24 -46.26
C GLY A 170 42.79 -3.30 -45.21
N SER A 171 41.71 -4.02 -45.52
CA SER A 171 40.67 -4.56 -44.64
C SER A 171 40.66 -4.00 -43.21
N GLY A 172 39.82 -2.97 -42.97
CA GLY A 172 39.47 -2.58 -41.61
C GLY A 172 38.91 -3.77 -40.84
N PRO A 173 39.21 -3.90 -39.54
CA PRO A 173 38.64 -4.97 -38.73
C PRO A 173 37.12 -4.76 -38.71
N ARG A 174 36.38 -5.72 -39.28
CA ARG A 174 34.96 -5.88 -38.96
C ARG A 174 34.84 -5.84 -37.43
N PRO A 175 33.88 -5.12 -36.84
CA PRO A 175 33.60 -5.26 -35.42
C PRO A 175 33.22 -6.72 -35.20
N THR A 176 34.13 -7.46 -34.57
CA THR A 176 33.87 -8.83 -34.15
C THR A 176 32.80 -8.73 -33.07
N ILE A 177 31.60 -9.18 -33.39
CA ILE A 177 30.56 -9.49 -32.39
C ILE A 177 31.26 -10.34 -31.32
N PRO A 178 31.36 -9.89 -30.06
CA PRO A 178 32.01 -10.68 -29.03
C PRO A 178 31.30 -12.02 -28.95
N ARG A 179 32.07 -13.10 -29.11
CA ARG A 179 31.60 -14.48 -29.01
C ARG A 179 30.78 -14.60 -27.73
N ALA A 180 29.51 -14.96 -27.88
CA ALA A 180 28.58 -15.10 -26.77
C ALA A 180 29.25 -15.92 -25.66
N PRO A 181 29.31 -15.41 -24.41
CA PRO A 181 29.73 -16.23 -23.28
C PRO A 181 28.85 -17.48 -23.21
N PRO A 182 29.35 -18.60 -22.66
CA PRO A 182 28.55 -19.82 -22.49
C PRO A 182 27.21 -19.49 -21.81
N PRO A 183 26.14 -20.27 -22.03
CA PRO A 183 24.80 -19.98 -21.51
C PRO A 183 24.79 -20.11 -19.98
N THR A 184 25.30 -19.11 -19.30
CA THR A 184 24.95 -18.81 -17.91
C THR A 184 23.59 -18.15 -17.96
N PRO A 185 22.62 -18.49 -17.08
CA PRO A 185 21.35 -17.79 -17.04
C PRO A 185 21.66 -16.30 -16.86
N THR A 186 21.43 -15.51 -17.91
CA THR A 186 21.64 -14.08 -17.91
C THR A 186 20.60 -13.52 -16.96
N VAL A 187 21.04 -13.14 -15.76
CA VAL A 187 20.19 -12.54 -14.74
C VAL A 187 19.79 -11.16 -15.27
N LEU A 188 18.59 -11.06 -15.84
CA LEU A 188 18.13 -9.85 -16.54
C LEU A 188 18.07 -8.62 -15.61
N TRP A 189 17.73 -8.84 -14.34
CA TRP A 189 17.55 -7.77 -13.36
C TRP A 189 18.84 -7.37 -12.62
N ARG A 190 20.01 -7.99 -12.89
CA ARG A 190 21.25 -7.68 -12.16
C ARG A 190 22.50 -7.68 -13.04
N LYS A 191 23.22 -6.55 -13.03
CA LYS A 191 24.50 -6.38 -13.72
C LYS A 191 25.63 -7.19 -13.07
N ALA A 192 26.56 -7.68 -13.89
CA ALA A 192 27.71 -8.45 -13.40
C ALA A 192 28.79 -7.59 -12.70
N ASN A 193 28.89 -6.31 -13.07
CA ASN A 193 29.99 -5.42 -12.67
C ASN A 193 29.61 -4.40 -11.58
N VAL A 194 28.53 -4.64 -10.82
CA VAL A 194 28.11 -3.75 -9.73
C VAL A 194 29.24 -3.64 -8.68
N ARG A 195 29.57 -2.42 -8.28
CA ARG A 195 30.56 -2.13 -7.23
C ARG A 195 29.98 -1.13 -6.23
N HIS A 196 30.08 -1.48 -4.96
CA HIS A 196 29.72 -0.63 -3.83
C HIS A 196 30.91 -0.47 -2.91
N THR A 197 31.06 0.71 -2.30
CA THR A 197 32.09 0.98 -1.29
C THR A 197 31.81 0.28 0.03
N SER A 198 30.52 0.16 0.39
CA SER A 198 30.00 -0.60 1.53
C SER A 198 29.02 -1.64 1.03
N ASN A 199 29.07 -2.86 1.56
CA ASN A 199 28.15 -3.93 1.19
C ASN A 199 27.06 -4.03 2.25
N GLU A 200 25.80 -3.77 1.88
CA GLU A 200 24.65 -3.66 2.78
C GLU A 200 23.44 -4.39 2.21
N LEU A 201 22.73 -5.10 3.08
CA LEU A 201 21.50 -5.84 2.79
C LEU A 201 20.46 -5.51 3.87
N TYR A 202 19.32 -4.96 3.49
CA TYR A 202 18.23 -4.67 4.42
C TYR A 202 16.93 -5.32 3.98
N VAL A 203 16.19 -5.87 4.94
CA VAL A 203 14.86 -6.44 4.76
C VAL A 203 13.86 -5.62 5.55
N ASP A 204 13.00 -4.89 4.88
CA ASP A 204 11.94 -4.12 5.51
C ASP A 204 10.62 -4.83 5.23
N ILE A 205 9.98 -5.39 6.26
CA ILE A 205 8.65 -6.00 6.16
C ILE A 205 7.63 -5.00 6.68
N VAL A 206 6.69 -4.65 5.81
CA VAL A 206 5.59 -3.72 6.10
C VAL A 206 4.28 -4.46 5.97
N GLU A 207 3.46 -4.45 7.01
CA GLU A 207 2.11 -5.01 7.01
C GLU A 207 1.06 -3.91 7.10
N THR A 208 0.06 -3.98 6.24
CA THR A 208 -1.14 -3.15 6.30
C THR A 208 -2.30 -3.98 6.83
N LEU A 209 -2.89 -3.57 7.94
CA LEU A 209 -3.98 -4.27 8.61
C LEU A 209 -5.35 -3.84 8.10
N SER A 210 -6.19 -4.81 7.79
CA SER A 210 -7.61 -4.63 7.50
C SER A 210 -8.44 -5.52 8.42
N VAL A 211 -9.11 -4.91 9.40
CA VAL A 211 -9.92 -5.58 10.41
C VAL A 211 -11.31 -4.96 10.43
N LEU A 212 -12.33 -5.78 10.23
CA LEU A 212 -13.72 -5.39 10.35
C LEU A 212 -14.35 -6.07 11.55
N SER A 213 -14.92 -5.29 12.47
CA SER A 213 -15.64 -5.79 13.63
C SER A 213 -17.13 -5.44 13.57
N ALA A 214 -17.96 -6.37 14.04
CA ALA A 214 -19.39 -6.15 14.24
C ALA A 214 -19.64 -5.18 15.41
N PRO A 215 -20.87 -4.62 15.54
CA PRO A 215 -21.26 -3.82 16.69
C PRO A 215 -21.15 -4.53 18.05
N SER A 216 -21.15 -5.87 18.05
CA SER A 216 -20.91 -6.68 19.24
C SER A 216 -19.43 -6.74 19.66
N GLY A 217 -18.51 -6.15 18.90
CA GLY A 217 -17.07 -6.27 19.08
C GLY A 217 -16.46 -7.57 18.52
N ARG A 218 -17.28 -8.45 17.92
CA ARG A 218 -16.79 -9.68 17.29
C ARG A 218 -16.12 -9.36 15.95
N PRO A 219 -14.89 -9.83 15.68
CA PRO A 219 -14.28 -9.65 14.37
C PRO A 219 -15.04 -10.45 13.30
N LEU A 220 -15.30 -9.81 12.17
CA LEU A 220 -15.93 -10.39 10.98
C LEU A 220 -14.88 -10.76 9.92
N ALA A 221 -13.83 -9.95 9.81
CA ALA A 221 -12.69 -10.17 8.93
C ALA A 221 -11.44 -9.55 9.59
N ALA A 222 -10.28 -10.20 9.46
CA ALA A 222 -9.00 -9.62 9.88
C ALA A 222 -7.87 -10.14 9.00
N PHE A 223 -7.31 -9.26 8.18
CA PHE A 223 -6.24 -9.56 7.24
C PHE A 223 -5.02 -8.68 7.51
N ALA A 224 -3.84 -9.24 7.30
CA ALA A 224 -2.60 -8.49 7.18
C ALA A 224 -2.05 -8.65 5.76
N HIS A 225 -1.96 -7.54 5.02
CA HIS A 225 -1.34 -7.49 3.71
C HIS A 225 0.12 -7.08 3.87
N GLY A 226 1.04 -8.01 3.62
CA GLY A 226 2.47 -7.80 3.83
C GLY A 226 3.22 -7.52 2.53
N THR A 227 4.20 -6.62 2.63
CA THR A 227 5.19 -6.36 1.58
C THR A 227 6.59 -6.50 2.16
N ILE A 228 7.42 -7.31 1.51
CA ILE A 228 8.83 -7.47 1.82
C ILE A 228 9.62 -6.60 0.85
N ALA A 229 10.00 -5.41 1.29
CA ALA A 229 10.93 -4.55 0.58
C ALA A 229 12.37 -4.96 0.90
N PHE A 230 13.19 -5.11 -0.13
CA PHE A 230 14.57 -5.53 0.01
C PHE A 230 15.48 -4.44 -0.55
N THR A 231 16.53 -4.09 0.20
CA THR A 231 17.59 -3.19 -0.26
C THR A 231 18.88 -3.98 -0.40
N ALA A 232 19.40 -4.08 -1.62
CA ALA A 232 20.66 -4.73 -1.93
C ALA A 232 21.67 -3.72 -2.46
N LYS A 233 22.65 -3.35 -1.63
CA LYS A 233 23.83 -2.57 -2.06
C LYS A 233 25.05 -3.44 -1.90
N VAL A 234 25.22 -4.42 -2.80
CA VAL A 234 26.29 -5.42 -2.70
C VAL A 234 27.01 -5.53 -4.03
N SER A 235 28.33 -5.67 -4.01
CA SER A 235 29.14 -5.79 -5.22
C SER A 235 28.99 -7.16 -5.89
N GLY A 236 29.18 -7.21 -7.20
CA GLY A 236 29.12 -8.45 -7.99
C GLY A 236 27.69 -8.98 -8.16
N VAL A 237 27.57 -10.31 -8.22
CA VAL A 237 26.32 -11.09 -8.39
C VAL A 237 26.15 -12.00 -7.17
N PRO A 238 25.53 -11.52 -6.08
CA PRO A 238 25.33 -12.29 -4.86
C PRO A 238 24.13 -13.23 -5.03
N ASN A 239 24.31 -14.49 -4.63
CA ASN A 239 23.19 -15.42 -4.46
C ASN A 239 22.80 -15.44 -2.99
N LEU A 240 21.56 -15.08 -2.70
CA LEU A 240 21.04 -14.91 -1.35
C LEU A 240 20.06 -16.02 -0.99
N LEU A 241 20.03 -16.35 0.30
CA LEU A 241 19.03 -17.21 0.93
C LEU A 241 18.43 -16.47 2.13
N LEU A 242 17.16 -16.10 2.02
CA LEU A 242 16.38 -15.48 3.10
C LEU A 242 15.43 -16.53 3.69
N ASN A 243 15.53 -16.74 4.99
CA ASN A 243 14.67 -17.64 5.75
C ASN A 243 13.67 -16.82 6.57
N LEU A 244 12.39 -17.06 6.30
CA LEU A 244 11.26 -16.48 7.03
C LEU A 244 10.66 -17.55 7.95
N SER A 245 10.34 -17.17 9.18
CA SER A 245 9.70 -18.04 10.16
C SER A 245 8.46 -17.40 10.76
N VAL A 246 7.50 -18.25 11.14
CA VAL A 246 6.27 -17.87 11.84
C VAL A 246 5.97 -18.93 12.90
N PRO A 247 5.52 -18.55 14.10
CA PRO A 247 4.95 -19.51 15.04
C PRO A 247 3.80 -20.30 14.38
N GLY A 248 3.88 -21.63 14.39
CA GLY A 248 2.88 -22.49 13.72
C GLY A 248 3.20 -22.86 12.26
N GLY A 249 4.29 -22.32 11.70
CA GLY A 249 4.77 -22.68 10.36
C GLY A 249 4.21 -21.80 9.26
N ILE A 250 5.09 -21.40 8.35
CA ILE A 250 4.79 -20.36 7.36
C ILE A 250 3.75 -20.77 6.31
N GLN A 251 3.61 -22.08 6.04
CA GLN A 251 2.66 -22.65 5.08
C GLN A 251 1.20 -22.43 5.47
N HIS A 252 0.93 -22.35 6.77
CA HIS A 252 -0.43 -22.21 7.29
C HIS A 252 -0.84 -20.75 7.47
N VAL A 253 0.12 -19.82 7.37
CA VAL A 253 -0.09 -18.41 7.66
C VAL A 253 -0.08 -17.57 6.39
N LEU A 254 0.85 -17.82 5.46
CA LEU A 254 0.92 -17.08 4.20
C LEU A 254 -0.14 -17.55 3.20
N SER A 255 -1.04 -16.66 2.81
CA SER A 255 -1.89 -16.78 1.64
C SER A 255 -1.37 -15.91 0.48
N LEU A 256 -1.68 -16.33 -0.75
CA LEU A 256 -1.45 -15.58 -1.99
C LEU A 256 -0.06 -14.92 -2.13
N PRO A 257 1.05 -15.67 -1.94
CA PRO A 257 2.37 -15.07 -2.05
C PRO A 257 2.68 -14.67 -3.50
N VAL A 258 3.11 -13.43 -3.69
CA VAL A 258 3.60 -12.88 -4.95
C VAL A 258 5.09 -12.65 -4.80
N PHE A 259 5.89 -13.07 -5.78
CA PHE A 259 7.35 -12.95 -5.73
C PHE A 259 7.88 -12.12 -6.87
N HIS A 260 8.96 -11.39 -6.61
CA HIS A 260 9.79 -10.84 -7.67
C HIS A 260 10.35 -11.97 -8.55
N PRO A 261 10.50 -11.78 -9.88
CA PRO A 261 11.08 -12.78 -10.78
C PRO A 261 12.45 -13.33 -10.37
N CYS A 262 13.14 -12.64 -9.47
CA CYS A 262 14.44 -13.06 -8.95
C CYS A 262 14.38 -14.27 -8.02
N VAL A 263 13.20 -14.57 -7.47
CA VAL A 263 12.97 -15.68 -6.53
C VAL A 263 12.82 -16.99 -7.28
N ARG A 264 13.59 -17.99 -6.86
CA ARG A 264 13.51 -19.35 -7.40
C ARG A 264 12.30 -20.09 -6.84
N LEU A 265 11.18 -20.02 -7.55
CA LEU A 265 9.89 -20.60 -7.13
C LEU A 265 9.96 -22.11 -6.81
N ALA A 266 10.81 -22.87 -7.50
CA ALA A 266 11.00 -24.29 -7.22
C ALA A 266 11.51 -24.53 -5.78
N ARG A 267 12.46 -23.69 -5.32
CA ARG A 267 13.01 -23.78 -3.95
C ARG A 267 11.96 -23.42 -2.90
N TRP A 268 11.20 -22.37 -3.14
CA TRP A 268 10.09 -21.98 -2.26
C TRP A 268 9.05 -23.10 -2.14
N ARG A 269 8.68 -23.72 -3.27
CA ARG A 269 7.71 -24.83 -3.28
C ARG A 269 8.19 -26.05 -2.51
N GLU A 270 9.48 -26.39 -2.60
CA GLU A 270 10.07 -27.50 -1.85
C GLU A 270 10.21 -27.19 -0.36
N LYS A 271 10.56 -25.95 -0.03
CA LYS A 271 10.80 -25.49 1.34
C LYS A 271 10.17 -24.12 1.58
N PRO A 272 8.87 -24.07 1.89
CA PRO A 272 8.21 -22.82 2.21
C PRO A 272 8.88 -22.13 3.39
N GLY A 273 9.14 -20.83 3.25
CA GLY A 273 9.95 -20.02 4.16
C GLY A 273 11.36 -19.77 3.67
N GLU A 274 11.90 -20.58 2.74
CA GLU A 274 13.21 -20.36 2.13
C GLU A 274 13.10 -19.66 0.77
N LEU A 275 13.56 -18.41 0.71
CA LEU A 275 13.64 -17.62 -0.52
C LEU A 275 15.09 -17.57 -1.03
N SER A 276 15.36 -18.28 -2.14
CA SER A 276 16.65 -18.22 -2.85
C SER A 276 16.55 -17.31 -4.07
N PHE A 277 17.42 -16.30 -4.18
CA PHE A 277 17.35 -15.30 -5.25
C PHE A 277 18.69 -14.58 -5.47
N ILE A 278 18.83 -13.98 -6.65
CA ILE A 278 19.88 -13.00 -6.95
C ILE A 278 19.19 -11.63 -7.02
N PRO A 279 19.40 -10.69 -6.08
CA PRO A 279 18.61 -9.46 -6.02
C PRO A 279 18.98 -8.47 -7.14
N PRO A 280 18.02 -7.70 -7.68
CA PRO A 280 18.32 -6.41 -8.30
C PRO A 280 19.20 -5.54 -7.38
N ASP A 281 19.96 -4.62 -7.96
CA ASP A 281 20.71 -3.64 -7.16
C ASP A 281 19.78 -2.50 -6.70
N GLY A 282 20.02 -1.96 -5.50
CA GLY A 282 19.17 -0.91 -4.91
C GLY A 282 17.98 -1.46 -4.15
N ARG A 283 16.89 -0.68 -4.10
CA ARG A 283 15.65 -1.00 -3.36
C ARG A 283 14.62 -1.56 -4.33
N PHE A 284 14.02 -2.70 -4.00
CA PHE A 284 12.94 -3.32 -4.77
C PHE A 284 11.97 -4.09 -3.87
N VAL A 285 10.80 -4.44 -4.38
CA VAL A 285 9.86 -5.33 -3.67
C VAL A 285 10.23 -6.78 -3.98
N LEU A 286 10.62 -7.54 -2.96
CA LEU A 286 11.01 -8.94 -3.10
C LEU A 286 9.79 -9.87 -3.14
N ALA A 287 8.81 -9.61 -2.28
CA ALA A 287 7.60 -10.40 -2.20
C ALA A 287 6.44 -9.60 -1.61
N GLY A 288 5.21 -9.94 -1.99
CA GLY A 288 3.97 -9.57 -1.33
C GLY A 288 3.27 -10.80 -0.79
N TYR A 289 2.47 -10.65 0.25
CA TYR A 289 1.69 -11.74 0.82
C TYR A 289 0.44 -11.24 1.54
N GLU A 290 -0.46 -12.16 1.83
CA GLU A 290 -1.60 -11.94 2.69
C GLU A 290 -1.58 -12.95 3.86
N VAL A 291 -2.18 -12.57 4.97
CA VAL A 291 -2.38 -13.46 6.13
C VAL A 291 -3.80 -13.24 6.66
N ASP A 292 -4.55 -14.33 6.79
CA ASP A 292 -5.81 -14.34 7.56
C ASP A 292 -5.49 -14.50 9.06
N LEU A 293 -5.73 -13.44 9.83
CA LEU A 293 -5.44 -13.38 11.25
C LEU A 293 -6.49 -14.10 12.11
N LEU A 294 -7.67 -14.41 11.55
CA LEU A 294 -8.70 -15.18 12.24
C LEU A 294 -8.45 -16.68 12.09
N GLY A 295 -7.76 -17.07 11.02
CA GLY A 295 -7.50 -18.45 10.66
C GLY A 295 -8.67 -19.07 9.87
N PRO A 296 -8.38 -20.12 9.08
CA PRO A 296 -9.30 -20.64 8.08
C PRO A 296 -10.62 -21.19 8.66
N ASP A 297 -10.56 -21.75 9.88
CA ASP A 297 -11.72 -22.40 10.51
C ASP A 297 -12.57 -21.43 11.34
N TYR A 298 -12.18 -20.15 11.45
CA TYR A 298 -12.85 -19.22 12.35
C TYR A 298 -14.32 -19.03 12.01
N LEU A 299 -14.64 -18.79 10.74
CA LEU A 299 -16.01 -18.51 10.33
C LEU A 299 -16.91 -19.74 10.50
N GLU A 300 -16.40 -20.94 10.25
CA GLU A 300 -17.12 -22.19 10.46
C GLU A 300 -17.39 -22.44 11.96
N ASN A 301 -16.39 -22.18 12.82
CA ASN A 301 -16.56 -22.30 14.26
C ASN A 301 -17.51 -21.23 14.83
N ALA A 302 -17.45 -20.01 14.31
CA ALA A 302 -18.31 -18.92 14.71
C ALA A 302 -19.78 -19.16 14.34
N THR A 303 -20.07 -19.75 13.18
CA THR A 303 -21.44 -20.11 12.76
C THR A 303 -22.01 -21.27 13.56
N LYS A 304 -21.21 -22.29 13.87
CA LYS A 304 -21.59 -23.38 14.78
C LYS A 304 -21.90 -22.87 16.19
N ALA A 305 -21.12 -21.90 16.69
CA ALA A 305 -21.33 -21.31 18.01
C ALA A 305 -22.65 -20.50 18.11
N VAL A 306 -23.04 -19.80 17.05
CA VAL A 306 -24.33 -19.08 17.00
C VAL A 306 -25.52 -20.04 17.01
N SER A 307 -25.35 -21.25 16.47
CA SER A 307 -26.39 -22.28 16.40
C SER A 307 -26.48 -23.16 17.66
N ALA A 308 -25.55 -23.01 18.62
CA ALA A 308 -25.49 -23.80 19.84
C ALA A 308 -26.40 -23.23 20.95
N LYS A 309 -26.97 -24.12 21.78
CA LYS A 309 -27.86 -23.75 22.90
C LYS A 309 -27.15 -22.81 23.91
N PRO A 310 -27.87 -21.87 24.55
CA PRO A 310 -27.31 -20.77 25.36
C PRO A 310 -26.54 -21.17 26.64
N HIS A 311 -26.42 -22.45 26.97
CA HIS A 311 -25.79 -22.92 28.21
C HIS A 311 -24.32 -23.35 28.09
N GLN A 312 -23.69 -23.18 26.93
CA GLN A 312 -22.27 -23.49 26.77
C GLN A 312 -21.53 -22.25 26.27
N LYS A 313 -20.93 -21.47 27.19
CA LYS A 313 -20.04 -20.35 26.86
C LYS A 313 -18.79 -20.88 26.17
N HIS A 314 -18.86 -21.07 24.86
CA HIS A 314 -17.67 -21.23 24.03
C HIS A 314 -17.12 -19.82 23.76
N ASN A 315 -15.95 -19.51 24.34
CA ASN A 315 -15.26 -18.25 24.09
C ASN A 315 -14.54 -18.36 22.73
N VAL A 316 -15.29 -18.21 21.63
CA VAL A 316 -14.81 -18.46 20.25
C VAL A 316 -14.15 -17.22 19.63
N ALA A 317 -14.03 -16.09 20.32
CA ALA A 317 -13.40 -14.91 19.74
C ALA A 317 -11.87 -15.08 19.71
N PRO A 318 -11.22 -15.16 18.52
CA PRO A 318 -9.78 -15.14 18.43
C PRO A 318 -9.30 -13.82 19.01
N ASN A 319 -8.38 -13.90 19.97
CA ASN A 319 -7.79 -12.73 20.55
C ASN A 319 -6.75 -12.18 19.56
N LEU A 320 -7.20 -11.31 18.65
CA LEU A 320 -6.36 -10.67 17.63
C LEU A 320 -5.23 -9.82 18.23
N ASN A 321 -5.24 -9.57 19.56
CA ASN A 321 -4.24 -8.80 20.28
C ASN A 321 -3.90 -7.48 19.56
N LEU A 322 -4.91 -6.76 19.08
CA LEU A 322 -4.68 -5.50 18.38
C LEU A 322 -4.19 -4.45 19.38
N PRO A 323 -3.24 -3.58 18.98
CA PRO A 323 -2.71 -2.53 19.85
C PRO A 323 -3.76 -1.46 20.18
N ALA A 324 -4.69 -1.21 19.25
CA ALA A 324 -5.75 -0.23 19.39
C ALA A 324 -7.04 -0.72 18.72
N THR A 325 -8.17 -0.53 19.40
CA THR A 325 -9.53 -0.79 18.88
C THR A 325 -10.49 0.30 19.37
N ALA A 326 -11.64 0.46 18.74
CA ALA A 326 -12.65 1.44 19.15
C ALA A 326 -13.98 0.76 19.48
N GLU A 327 -14.70 1.30 20.46
CA GLU A 327 -16.11 1.01 20.69
C GLU A 327 -16.90 2.30 20.48
N VAL A 328 -18.04 2.21 19.79
CA VAL A 328 -18.93 3.36 19.58
C VAL A 328 -20.26 3.09 20.23
N ARG A 329 -20.74 4.06 21.00
CA ARG A 329 -22.07 4.07 21.61
C ARG A 329 -22.84 5.25 21.05
N THR A 330 -23.97 4.98 20.43
CA THR A 330 -24.83 5.98 19.78
C THR A 330 -26.12 6.21 20.58
N ASN A 331 -26.87 7.24 20.22
CA ASN A 331 -28.18 7.56 20.80
C ASN A 331 -28.14 7.79 22.33
N LEU A 332 -27.07 8.42 22.81
CA LEU A 332 -26.91 8.80 24.21
C LEU A 332 -27.64 10.14 24.50
N GLY A 333 -27.84 10.41 25.79
CA GLY A 333 -28.52 11.61 26.26
C GLY A 333 -30.04 11.55 26.14
N HIS A 334 -30.73 12.57 26.67
CA HIS A 334 -32.20 12.61 26.74
C HIS A 334 -32.88 12.74 25.37
N SER A 335 -32.18 13.30 24.38
CA SER A 335 -32.68 13.48 23.01
C SER A 335 -32.11 12.48 22.00
N GLY A 336 -31.21 11.58 22.42
CA GLY A 336 -30.51 10.65 21.53
C GLY A 336 -29.53 11.32 20.56
N ALA A 337 -29.13 12.56 20.83
CA ALA A 337 -28.22 13.33 19.95
C ALA A 337 -26.73 13.10 20.24
N GLU A 338 -26.39 12.37 21.31
CA GLU A 338 -25.00 12.18 21.71
C GLU A 338 -24.46 10.82 21.25
N PHE A 339 -23.19 10.78 20.87
CA PHE A 339 -22.44 9.54 20.71
C PHE A 339 -21.10 9.62 21.44
N GLU A 340 -20.65 8.46 21.93
CA GLU A 340 -19.38 8.30 22.63
C GLU A 340 -18.52 7.26 21.90
N VAL A 341 -17.27 7.63 21.63
CA VAL A 341 -16.26 6.76 21.04
C VAL A 341 -15.22 6.48 22.12
N ARG A 342 -14.99 5.20 22.41
CA ARG A 342 -14.00 4.73 23.39
C ARG A 342 -12.88 4.05 22.64
N LEU A 343 -11.68 4.62 22.69
CA LEU A 343 -10.47 3.98 22.17
C LEU A 343 -9.89 3.09 23.27
N LEU A 344 -9.74 1.81 22.95
CA LEU A 344 -9.15 0.79 23.82
C LEU A 344 -7.73 0.50 23.33
N LEU A 345 -6.74 0.80 24.18
CA LEU A 345 -5.33 0.49 23.93
C LEU A 345 -4.93 -0.75 24.71
N SER A 346 -4.39 -1.74 24.01
CA SER A 346 -3.88 -2.98 24.61
C SER A 346 -2.38 -3.05 24.46
N ASN A 347 -1.68 -3.53 25.49
CA ASN A 347 -0.26 -3.89 25.41
C ASN A 347 -0.04 -5.40 25.20
N SER A 348 -1.11 -6.19 25.02
CA SER A 348 -1.02 -7.65 24.89
C SER A 348 -0.22 -8.09 23.67
N PHE A 349 -0.17 -7.27 22.61
CA PHE A 349 0.64 -7.50 21.40
C PHE A 349 2.15 -7.53 21.65
N THR A 350 2.61 -6.94 22.77
CA THR A 350 4.03 -6.95 23.17
C THR A 350 4.46 -8.29 23.78
N SER A 351 3.52 -9.03 24.39
CA SER A 351 3.80 -10.30 25.07
C SER A 351 4.09 -11.46 24.10
N SER A 352 3.56 -11.41 22.87
CA SER A 352 3.88 -12.37 21.81
C SER A 352 5.27 -12.15 21.20
N ALA A 353 5.79 -10.91 21.27
CA ALA A 353 7.13 -10.56 20.83
C ALA A 353 8.22 -11.03 21.82
N SER A 354 7.93 -10.97 23.14
CA SER A 354 8.89 -11.34 24.20
C SER A 354 8.94 -12.83 24.58
N SER A 355 7.85 -13.57 24.40
CA SER A 355 7.74 -14.97 24.84
C SER A 355 8.55 -16.00 24.03
N SER A 356 9.16 -15.60 22.91
CA SER A 356 9.84 -16.50 21.98
C SER A 356 11.36 -16.26 21.84
N LEU A 357 11.92 -15.30 22.58
CA LEU A 357 13.38 -15.12 22.69
C LEU A 357 13.99 -15.80 23.92
N ALA A 358 13.15 -16.34 24.82
CA ALA A 358 13.59 -16.97 26.07
C ALA A 358 14.12 -18.41 25.91
N SER A 359 14.06 -19.00 24.71
CA SER A 359 14.47 -20.41 24.51
C SER A 359 15.86 -20.60 23.89
N SER A 360 16.71 -19.58 23.83
CA SER A 360 18.10 -19.79 23.44
C SER A 360 19.05 -18.83 24.14
N GLN A 361 20.00 -19.42 24.87
CA GLN A 361 21.22 -18.85 25.48
C GLN A 361 21.17 -18.61 26.99
N SER A 362 21.34 -19.72 27.72
CA SER A 362 22.07 -19.73 28.98
C SER A 362 23.57 -19.49 28.71
N SER A 363 24.06 -18.28 28.89
CA SER A 363 25.47 -18.05 29.24
C SER A 363 25.68 -16.62 29.75
N ALA A 364 26.22 -16.53 30.96
CA ALA A 364 26.52 -15.32 31.68
C ALA A 364 27.46 -14.38 30.89
N ALA A 365 27.07 -13.11 30.76
CA ALA A 365 28.00 -12.01 30.50
C ALA A 365 27.50 -10.73 31.19
N ARG A 366 28.42 -10.10 31.92
CA ARG A 366 28.21 -8.95 32.81
C ARG A 366 27.82 -7.70 32.03
N SER A 367 26.81 -6.99 32.54
CA SER A 367 26.31 -5.72 32.02
C SER A 367 27.28 -4.57 32.28
N ALA A 368 27.67 -3.84 31.23
CA ALA A 368 28.23 -2.49 31.32
C ALA A 368 27.17 -1.48 30.85
N PRO A 369 26.98 -0.33 31.51
CA PRO A 369 25.96 0.65 31.14
C PRO A 369 26.44 1.49 29.95
N ARG A 370 25.61 1.62 28.91
CA ARG A 370 25.77 2.62 27.85
C ARG A 370 24.79 3.78 28.09
N PRO A 371 25.18 5.04 27.84
CA PRO A 371 24.31 6.19 28.07
C PRO A 371 23.23 6.28 26.99
N ALA A 372 22.00 6.56 27.43
CA ALA A 372 20.83 6.72 26.58
C ALA A 372 20.70 8.19 26.14
N PHE A 373 21.13 8.48 24.92
CA PHE A 373 20.67 9.65 24.15
C PHE A 373 20.35 9.18 22.73
N GLY A 374 19.08 8.94 22.48
CA GLY A 374 18.57 8.53 21.17
C GLY A 374 17.05 8.34 21.24
N ILE A 375 16.33 9.02 20.36
CA ILE A 375 14.89 8.91 20.13
C ILE A 375 14.55 7.41 19.99
N ALA A 376 13.57 6.92 20.74
CA ALA A 376 13.22 5.50 20.83
C ALA A 376 12.85 4.92 19.46
N ALA A 377 13.82 4.30 18.79
CA ALA A 377 13.57 3.45 17.63
C ALA A 377 12.97 2.14 18.14
N GLY A 378 11.67 1.92 17.91
CA GLY A 378 11.00 0.68 18.29
C GLY A 378 11.73 -0.53 17.69
N THR A 379 11.98 -1.54 18.52
CA THR A 379 12.67 -2.78 18.11
C THR A 379 11.71 -3.95 18.30
N SER A 380 12.00 -5.11 17.72
CA SER A 380 11.18 -6.30 17.97
C SER A 380 11.12 -6.72 19.44
N ALA A 381 12.11 -6.33 20.27
CA ALA A 381 12.09 -6.59 21.71
C ALA A 381 11.25 -5.57 22.49
N GLN A 382 11.09 -4.35 21.95
CA GLN A 382 10.32 -3.26 22.54
C GLN A 382 9.58 -2.52 21.42
N PRO A 383 8.43 -3.06 20.96
CA PRO A 383 7.67 -2.41 19.91
C PRO A 383 7.03 -1.14 20.43
N THR A 384 6.90 -0.13 19.57
CA THR A 384 6.33 1.17 19.92
C THR A 384 5.17 1.52 19.01
N VAL A 385 4.08 2.00 19.61
CA VAL A 385 2.86 2.44 18.88
C VAL A 385 2.91 3.96 18.74
N SER A 386 2.64 4.46 17.53
CA SER A 386 2.55 5.88 17.22
C SER A 386 1.38 6.18 16.28
N ASP A 387 1.12 7.49 16.09
CA ASP A 387 0.22 8.01 15.05
C ASP A 387 -1.22 7.48 15.15
N ILE A 388 -1.73 7.33 16.37
CA ILE A 388 -3.08 6.85 16.61
C ILE A 388 -4.08 7.94 16.24
N THR A 389 -4.93 7.64 15.26
CA THR A 389 -6.01 8.52 14.80
C THR A 389 -7.31 7.72 14.69
N VAL A 390 -8.38 8.22 15.29
CA VAL A 390 -9.72 7.66 15.17
C VAL A 390 -10.55 8.53 14.26
N THR A 391 -11.04 7.97 13.16
CA THR A 391 -11.90 8.66 12.20
C THR A 391 -13.31 8.11 12.30
N VAL A 392 -14.28 8.99 12.54
CA VAL A 392 -15.69 8.63 12.69
C VAL A 392 -16.48 9.27 11.56
N PRO A 393 -16.80 8.53 10.49
CA PRO A 393 -17.63 9.06 9.40
C PRO A 393 -19.04 9.38 9.90
N LEU A 394 -19.54 10.54 9.48
CA LEU A 394 -20.86 11.04 9.83
C LEU A 394 -21.78 11.08 8.59
N PRO A 395 -23.09 10.87 8.76
CA PRO A 395 -24.05 11.04 7.68
C PRO A 395 -24.02 12.47 7.10
N PRO A 396 -24.29 12.66 5.80
CA PRO A 396 -24.27 13.98 5.15
C PRO A 396 -25.33 14.96 5.70
N ALA A 397 -26.31 14.46 6.44
CA ALA A 397 -27.32 15.27 7.11
C ALA A 397 -26.79 15.97 8.39
N VAL A 398 -25.61 15.59 8.90
CA VAL A 398 -24.98 16.25 10.05
C VAL A 398 -24.36 17.56 9.61
N ARG A 399 -24.87 18.67 10.14
CA ARG A 399 -24.37 20.01 9.80
C ARG A 399 -23.19 20.43 10.66
N ASN A 400 -23.28 20.15 11.96
CA ASN A 400 -22.24 20.52 12.92
C ASN A 400 -22.23 19.60 14.15
N LEU A 401 -21.16 19.67 14.92
CA LEU A 401 -21.06 19.10 16.26
C LEU A 401 -20.97 20.25 17.28
N SER A 402 -21.94 20.34 18.18
CA SER A 402 -22.01 21.45 19.14
C SER A 402 -21.12 21.26 20.36
N ASP A 403 -20.72 20.02 20.67
CA ASP A 403 -20.02 19.67 21.90
C ASP A 403 -19.05 18.50 21.67
N ILE A 404 -17.80 18.81 21.33
CA ILE A 404 -16.74 17.83 21.11
C ILE A 404 -15.85 17.81 22.35
N ARG A 405 -15.93 16.74 23.14
CA ARG A 405 -15.16 16.56 24.38
C ARG A 405 -14.29 15.32 24.30
N ALA A 406 -12.98 15.51 24.13
CA ALA A 406 -11.98 14.45 24.23
C ALA A 406 -11.31 14.48 25.62
N ASN A 407 -11.13 13.32 26.26
CA ASN A 407 -10.40 13.23 27.53
C ASN A 407 -8.86 13.27 27.34
N LYS A 408 -8.40 12.90 26.14
CA LYS A 408 -7.01 12.79 25.69
C LYS A 408 -6.95 13.10 24.19
N GLY A 409 -5.82 13.63 23.73
CA GLY A 409 -5.66 14.02 22.34
C GLY A 409 -6.54 15.20 21.92
N GLU A 410 -6.57 15.45 20.62
CA GLU A 410 -7.29 16.56 20.00
C GLU A 410 -8.27 16.01 18.97
N ALA A 411 -9.51 16.49 18.98
CA ALA A 411 -10.54 16.11 18.03
C ALA A 411 -10.92 17.31 17.18
N HIS A 412 -10.96 17.09 15.87
CA HIS A 412 -11.31 18.08 14.87
C HIS A 412 -12.49 17.57 14.03
N PHE A 413 -13.37 18.49 13.65
CA PHE A 413 -14.46 18.22 12.72
C PHE A 413 -14.66 19.43 11.83
N ALA A 414 -14.63 19.20 10.52
CA ALA A 414 -15.06 20.16 9.53
C ALA A 414 -16.23 19.56 8.72
N PRO A 415 -17.33 20.32 8.47
CA PRO A 415 -18.45 19.81 7.70
C PRO A 415 -18.09 19.35 6.27
N SER A 416 -17.03 19.90 5.68
CA SER A 416 -16.49 19.46 4.38
C SER A 416 -15.92 18.05 4.40
N ASP A 417 -15.40 17.62 5.54
CA ASP A 417 -14.63 16.39 5.67
C ASP A 417 -15.56 15.19 5.93
N GLY A 418 -16.81 15.45 6.35
CA GLY A 418 -17.82 14.43 6.59
C GLY A 418 -17.47 13.44 7.70
N ALA A 419 -16.42 13.70 8.48
CA ALA A 419 -15.94 12.80 9.52
C ALA A 419 -15.29 13.58 10.68
N VAL A 420 -15.41 13.03 11.89
CA VAL A 420 -14.65 13.51 13.05
C VAL A 420 -13.29 12.83 13.05
N GLU A 421 -12.23 13.61 13.12
CA GLU A 421 -10.86 13.11 13.25
C GLU A 421 -10.36 13.35 14.67
N TRP A 422 -10.02 12.29 15.40
CA TRP A 422 -9.52 12.36 16.76
C TRP A 422 -8.10 11.78 16.84
N ARG A 423 -7.12 12.65 17.05
CA ARG A 423 -5.70 12.31 17.08
C ARG A 423 -5.19 12.23 18.52
N ILE A 424 -4.51 11.15 18.85
CA ILE A 424 -3.85 10.98 20.15
C ILE A 424 -2.34 11.11 19.98
N ALA A 425 -1.75 12.08 20.69
CA ALA A 425 -0.32 12.33 20.64
C ALA A 425 0.48 11.12 21.18
N SER A 426 1.63 10.82 20.60
CA SER A 426 2.46 9.66 20.98
C SER A 426 2.88 9.66 22.46
N LYS A 427 3.00 10.84 23.09
CA LYS A 427 3.25 10.97 24.53
C LYS A 427 2.07 10.44 25.37
N ASP A 428 0.85 10.77 24.97
CA ASP A 428 -0.36 10.30 25.63
C ASP A 428 -0.56 8.80 25.42
N VAL A 429 -0.25 8.28 24.22
CA VAL A 429 -0.24 6.83 23.95
C VAL A 429 0.73 6.11 24.88
N ALA A 430 1.96 6.63 25.04
CA ALA A 430 2.95 6.04 25.93
C ALA A 430 2.51 6.08 27.41
N VAL A 431 1.89 7.17 27.86
CA VAL A 431 1.33 7.28 29.22
C VAL A 431 0.17 6.30 29.43
N LEU A 432 -0.75 6.21 28.47
CA LEU A 432 -1.87 5.29 28.52
C LEU A 432 -1.39 3.83 28.53
N ALA A 433 -0.46 3.49 27.64
CA ALA A 433 0.17 2.16 27.61
C ALA A 433 0.91 1.82 28.92
N ALA A 434 1.58 2.80 29.54
CA ALA A 434 2.24 2.64 30.83
C ALA A 434 1.27 2.58 32.03
N SER A 435 0.02 3.05 31.88
CA SER A 435 -1.00 2.97 32.95
C SER A 435 -1.77 1.64 32.98
N GLY A 436 -1.70 0.85 31.90
CA GLY A 436 -2.41 -0.43 31.73
C GLY A 436 -1.79 -1.65 32.43
N HIS A 437 -0.89 -1.48 33.40
CA HIS A 437 -0.14 -2.57 34.06
C HIS A 437 -0.97 -3.44 35.04
N GLY A 438 -2.29 -3.24 35.13
CA GLY A 438 -3.18 -4.11 35.89
C GLY A 438 -3.64 -5.31 35.07
N ALA A 439 -3.72 -6.50 35.68
CA ALA A 439 -4.19 -7.72 35.05
C ALA A 439 -5.56 -7.51 34.34
N GLY A 440 -5.52 -7.35 33.01
CA GLY A 440 -6.70 -7.32 32.13
C GLY A 440 -7.31 -5.96 31.79
N GLY A 441 -6.72 -4.83 32.18
CA GLY A 441 -7.28 -3.50 31.88
C GLY A 441 -6.67 -2.84 30.65
N ALA A 442 -7.38 -2.82 29.52
CA ALA A 442 -7.03 -1.95 28.38
C ALA A 442 -7.11 -0.47 28.82
N ALA A 443 -6.12 0.34 28.46
CA ALA A 443 -6.18 1.77 28.73
C ALA A 443 -7.23 2.42 27.81
N VAL A 444 -8.12 3.25 28.38
CA VAL A 444 -9.27 3.78 27.65
C VAL A 444 -9.16 5.29 27.50
N ALA A 445 -9.23 5.79 26.27
CA ALA A 445 -9.48 7.18 25.97
C ALA A 445 -10.93 7.34 25.45
N THR A 446 -11.55 8.49 25.66
CA THR A 446 -12.94 8.73 25.28
C THR A 446 -13.12 10.06 24.56
N LEU A 447 -13.98 10.04 23.55
CA LEU A 447 -14.46 11.18 22.81
C LEU A 447 -15.99 11.19 22.88
N ARG A 448 -16.58 12.31 23.30
CA ARG A 448 -18.02 12.53 23.26
C ARG A 448 -18.35 13.65 22.29
N CYS A 449 -19.38 13.43 21.48
CA CYS A 449 -19.85 14.37 20.48
C CYS A 449 -21.37 14.47 20.51
N THR A 450 -21.91 15.67 20.28
CA THR A 450 -23.35 15.91 20.10
C THR A 450 -23.63 16.36 18.67
N VAL A 451 -24.47 15.62 17.95
CA VAL A 451 -24.82 15.92 16.56
C VAL A 451 -25.89 17.00 16.46
N VAL A 452 -25.75 17.86 15.46
CA VAL A 452 -26.74 18.89 15.11
C VAL A 452 -27.21 18.65 13.67
N GLY A 453 -28.50 18.36 13.52
CA GLY A 453 -29.16 18.15 12.23
C GLY A 453 -29.57 19.45 11.53
N PRO A 454 -30.33 19.35 10.43
CA PRO A 454 -30.84 20.50 9.68
C PRO A 454 -31.73 21.44 10.53
N LEU A 455 -31.70 22.75 10.26
CA LEU A 455 -32.33 23.80 11.09
C LEU A 455 -33.87 23.97 10.93
N ASN A 456 -34.59 23.05 10.29
CA ASN A 456 -35.99 23.28 9.92
C ASN A 456 -36.97 22.32 10.60
N ASP A 457 -37.08 22.35 11.93
CA ASP A 457 -38.10 21.52 12.61
C ASP A 457 -38.63 22.09 13.95
N ASP A 458 -38.31 23.34 14.29
CA ASP A 458 -38.95 24.01 15.44
C ASP A 458 -40.01 25.04 15.00
N GLU A 459 -40.17 25.29 13.71
CA GLU A 459 -41.20 26.17 13.16
C GLU A 459 -41.74 25.58 11.86
N GLU A 460 -43.07 25.49 11.77
CA GLU A 460 -43.89 24.95 10.68
C GLU A 460 -44.17 23.44 10.74
N GLY A 461 -45.44 23.13 11.06
CA GLY A 461 -46.00 21.81 10.89
C GLY A 461 -45.96 21.43 9.41
N ILE A 462 -45.29 20.32 9.10
CA ILE A 462 -45.26 19.75 7.76
C ILE A 462 -45.85 18.34 7.82
N GLU A 463 -46.89 18.18 7.01
CA GLU A 463 -47.63 16.95 6.70
C GLU A 463 -46.67 15.82 6.30
N GLU A 464 -47.04 14.60 6.68
CA GLU A 464 -46.39 13.37 6.27
C GLU A 464 -46.29 13.27 4.75
N ILE A 465 -45.06 13.16 4.23
CA ILE A 465 -44.83 12.42 2.98
C ILE A 465 -44.32 11.04 3.39
N ALA A 466 -45.26 10.15 3.69
CA ALA A 466 -45.01 8.73 3.85
C ALA A 466 -44.84 8.09 2.46
N TRP A 467 -43.65 7.56 2.21
CA TRP A 467 -43.42 6.69 1.05
C TRP A 467 -44.02 5.31 1.34
N GLY A 468 -45.19 5.06 0.75
CA GLY A 468 -45.69 3.76 0.30
C GLY A 468 -45.83 2.65 1.34
N GLU A 469 -47.08 2.36 1.73
CA GLU A 469 -47.66 1.01 1.65
C GLU A 469 -49.18 1.05 1.87
N THR A 470 -49.92 0.53 0.89
CA THR A 470 -51.31 0.01 0.96
C THR A 470 -52.47 1.01 1.17
N TRP A 471 -53.24 1.22 0.10
CA TRP A 471 -54.54 1.87 0.12
C TRP A 471 -55.61 0.91 0.70
N GLU A 472 -55.98 1.09 1.96
CA GLU A 472 -57.27 0.60 2.47
C GLU A 472 -58.17 1.82 2.76
N TYR A 473 -59.22 1.96 1.95
CA TYR A 473 -60.33 2.87 2.21
C TYR A 473 -61.11 2.35 3.42
N GLN A 474 -61.15 3.12 4.51
CA GLN A 474 -62.14 2.93 5.55
C GLN A 474 -62.84 4.25 5.84
N ASP A 475 -64.08 4.30 5.33
CA ASP A 475 -65.10 5.31 5.60
C ASP A 475 -65.45 5.37 7.10
N ASP A 476 -66.03 6.52 7.48
CA ASP A 476 -66.71 6.84 8.74
C ASP A 476 -65.88 7.40 9.91
N LYS A 477 -65.81 8.74 10.00
CA LYS A 477 -65.85 9.45 11.30
C LYS A 477 -66.71 10.72 11.24
N PRO A 478 -67.66 10.91 12.19
CA PRO A 478 -68.46 12.13 12.29
C PRO A 478 -67.75 13.26 13.03
N TYR A 479 -68.26 14.48 12.81
CA TYR A 479 -67.77 15.79 13.26
C TYR A 479 -68.00 16.08 14.77
N GLN A 480 -67.14 16.95 15.34
CA GLN A 480 -67.14 17.65 16.66
C GLN A 480 -66.56 16.89 17.87
N ALA A 481 -65.77 17.47 18.79
CA ALA A 481 -65.62 18.85 19.28
C ALA A 481 -64.19 19.10 19.86
N PRO A 482 -63.77 20.34 20.21
CA PRO A 482 -62.42 20.64 20.68
C PRO A 482 -62.31 20.34 22.18
N GLY A 483 -61.33 19.52 22.57
CA GLY A 483 -61.14 19.16 23.97
C GLY A 483 -59.76 18.60 24.27
N VAL A 484 -59.09 19.31 25.19
CA VAL A 484 -57.97 18.87 26.03
C VAL A 484 -56.59 18.84 25.35
N LYS A 485 -55.77 19.86 25.70
CA LYS A 485 -54.30 19.77 25.59
C LYS A 485 -53.84 18.61 26.47
N ASP A 486 -53.48 17.52 25.81
CA ASP A 486 -52.91 16.36 26.46
C ASP A 486 -51.54 16.73 27.05
N VAL A 487 -51.40 16.56 28.37
CA VAL A 487 -50.16 16.76 29.13
C VAL A 487 -49.18 15.59 28.87
N GLY A 488 -49.50 14.67 27.95
CA GLY A 488 -48.59 13.67 27.40
C GLY A 488 -47.64 14.15 26.29
N GLY A 489 -47.70 15.42 25.89
CA GLY A 489 -46.97 15.95 24.72
C GLY A 489 -45.43 15.99 24.81
N ASP A 490 -44.83 15.80 25.99
CA ASP A 490 -43.36 15.84 26.16
C ASP A 490 -42.70 14.51 25.74
N LYS A 491 -43.26 13.38 26.19
CA LYS A 491 -42.74 12.05 25.83
C LYS A 491 -42.87 11.74 24.34
N GLY A 492 -43.92 12.23 23.67
CA GLY A 492 -44.12 12.05 22.22
C GLY A 492 -43.20 12.92 21.36
N ARG A 493 -42.80 14.10 21.86
CA ARG A 493 -41.83 14.97 21.18
C ARG A 493 -40.41 14.41 21.31
N ASP A 494 -40.06 13.88 22.48
CA ASP A 494 -38.75 13.27 22.70
C ASP A 494 -38.53 12.00 21.86
N THR A 495 -39.54 11.13 21.73
CA THR A 495 -39.44 9.93 20.87
C THR A 495 -39.32 10.28 19.39
N ARG A 496 -40.05 11.30 18.91
CA ARG A 496 -39.93 11.80 17.53
C ARG A 496 -38.54 12.40 17.28
N ARG A 497 -38.00 13.15 18.25
CA ARG A 497 -36.67 13.76 18.19
C ARG A 497 -35.56 12.70 18.20
N MET A 498 -35.68 11.67 19.04
CA MET A 498 -34.78 10.52 19.04
C MET A 498 -34.77 9.79 17.68
N GLY A 499 -35.95 9.59 17.07
CA GLY A 499 -36.06 8.98 15.74
C GLY A 499 -35.31 9.75 14.65
N LYS A 500 -35.42 11.09 14.66
CA LYS A 500 -34.68 11.97 13.74
C LYS A 500 -33.17 11.92 14.00
N ASN A 501 -32.76 12.00 15.27
CA ASN A 501 -31.34 11.98 15.65
C ASN A 501 -30.66 10.64 15.37
N ARG A 502 -31.41 9.52 15.38
CA ARG A 502 -30.87 8.22 15.01
C ARG A 502 -30.31 8.19 13.58
N MET A 503 -30.90 8.95 12.65
CA MET A 503 -30.40 9.06 11.27
C MET A 503 -29.12 9.89 11.15
N LEU A 504 -28.76 10.63 12.21
CA LEU A 504 -27.56 11.47 12.29
C LEU A 504 -26.39 10.75 12.99
N MET A 505 -26.62 9.57 13.54
CA MET A 505 -25.60 8.80 14.25
C MET A 505 -24.56 8.23 13.28
N PRO A 506 -23.29 8.11 13.71
CA PRO A 506 -22.28 7.42 12.94
C PRO A 506 -22.62 5.94 12.78
N SER A 507 -22.23 5.35 11.65
CA SER A 507 -22.41 3.92 11.36
C SER A 507 -21.16 3.07 11.67
N ALA A 508 -20.01 3.72 11.84
CA ALA A 508 -18.75 3.06 12.15
C ALA A 508 -17.74 4.04 12.76
N ALA A 509 -16.67 3.50 13.35
CA ALA A 509 -15.43 4.22 13.63
C ALA A 509 -14.24 3.43 13.08
N ARG A 510 -13.24 4.16 12.56
CA ARG A 510 -12.01 3.62 11.99
C ARG A 510 -10.82 4.04 12.84
N VAL A 511 -9.90 3.11 13.09
CA VAL A 511 -8.68 3.36 13.87
C VAL A 511 -7.45 3.16 13.01
N SER A 512 -6.68 4.23 12.87
CA SER A 512 -5.36 4.28 12.27
C SER A 512 -4.30 4.21 13.37
N PHE A 513 -3.26 3.40 13.20
CA PHE A 513 -2.07 3.41 14.04
C PHE A 513 -0.86 2.90 13.26
N GLN A 514 0.33 3.17 13.78
CA GLN A 514 1.60 2.58 13.34
C GLN A 514 2.27 1.85 14.50
N VAL A 515 2.80 0.66 14.26
CA VAL A 515 3.61 -0.08 15.23
C VAL A 515 4.96 -0.43 14.64
N LYS A 516 6.03 0.10 15.23
CA LYS A 516 7.41 -0.21 14.84
C LYS A 516 7.92 -1.40 15.64
N GLY A 517 8.56 -2.35 14.97
CA GLY A 517 9.12 -3.56 15.58
C GLY A 517 8.14 -4.73 15.70
N TRP A 518 6.89 -4.60 15.25
CA TRP A 518 5.86 -5.63 15.35
C TRP A 518 5.20 -5.90 14.00
N LEU A 519 4.89 -7.16 13.74
CA LEU A 519 4.06 -7.64 12.62
C LEU A 519 2.87 -8.40 13.20
N ALA A 520 1.67 -8.14 12.67
CA ALA A 520 0.46 -8.81 13.10
C ALA A 520 0.44 -10.29 12.73
N SER A 521 1.04 -10.65 11.60
CA SER A 521 1.21 -12.05 11.19
C SER A 521 2.15 -12.85 12.08
N GLY A 522 3.02 -12.18 12.84
CA GLY A 522 4.12 -12.81 13.57
C GLY A 522 5.28 -13.31 12.71
N ILE A 523 5.32 -12.97 11.41
CA ILE A 523 6.44 -13.26 10.49
C ILE A 523 7.73 -12.61 10.99
N ARG A 524 8.85 -13.31 10.80
CA ARG A 524 10.17 -12.87 11.22
C ARG A 524 11.21 -13.28 10.19
N VAL A 525 12.22 -12.43 10.02
CA VAL A 525 13.44 -12.80 9.33
C VAL A 525 14.29 -13.62 10.31
N GLU A 526 14.36 -14.93 10.10
CA GLU A 526 15.19 -15.82 10.91
C GLU A 526 16.66 -15.68 10.52
N ARG A 527 16.94 -15.66 9.21
CA ARG A 527 18.30 -15.61 8.70
C ARG A 527 18.36 -15.06 7.29
N LEU A 528 19.41 -14.29 7.00
CA LEU A 528 19.80 -13.89 5.65
C LEU A 528 21.24 -14.33 5.40
N ILE A 529 21.46 -15.15 4.37
CA ILE A 529 22.75 -15.75 4.03
C ILE A 529 23.16 -15.33 2.63
N VAL A 530 24.44 -14.97 2.48
CA VAL A 530 25.10 -14.85 1.17
C VAL A 530 25.81 -16.16 0.87
N ASP A 531 25.40 -16.87 -0.17
CA ASP A 531 26.07 -18.09 -0.60
C ASP A 531 27.34 -17.74 -1.39
N THR A 532 28.49 -17.82 -0.72
CA THR A 532 29.79 -17.44 -1.29
C THR A 532 30.27 -18.37 -2.39
N GLN A 533 29.75 -19.61 -2.48
CA GLN A 533 30.18 -20.56 -3.52
C GLN A 533 29.53 -20.26 -4.87
N THR A 534 28.27 -19.81 -4.85
CA THR A 534 27.50 -19.53 -6.06
C THR A 534 27.49 -18.04 -6.43
N SER A 535 27.88 -17.17 -5.49
CA SER A 535 28.08 -15.75 -5.75
C SER A 535 29.33 -15.48 -6.60
N ARG A 536 29.27 -14.46 -7.46
CA ARG A 536 30.40 -14.05 -8.32
C ARG A 536 30.75 -12.59 -8.09
N GLY A 537 32.02 -12.21 -8.21
CA GLY A 537 32.45 -10.81 -8.07
C GLY A 537 32.35 -10.23 -6.65
N LEU A 538 32.00 -11.05 -5.66
CA LEU A 538 32.09 -10.70 -4.26
C LEU A 538 33.52 -10.97 -3.77
N GLY A 539 34.16 -9.98 -3.13
CA GLY A 539 35.51 -10.16 -2.59
C GLY A 539 35.58 -11.30 -1.57
N ALA A 540 36.69 -12.03 -1.53
CA ALA A 540 36.88 -13.12 -0.57
C ALA A 540 36.71 -12.61 0.87
N GLY A 541 35.84 -13.25 1.65
CA GLY A 541 35.59 -12.90 3.06
C GLY A 541 34.69 -11.67 3.29
N VAL A 542 34.14 -11.05 2.23
CA VAL A 542 33.20 -9.93 2.37
C VAL A 542 31.90 -10.44 3.01
N LYS A 543 31.56 -9.91 4.17
CA LYS A 543 30.28 -10.12 4.85
C LYS A 543 29.49 -8.80 4.81
N PRO A 544 28.41 -8.73 4.03
CA PRO A 544 27.56 -7.54 4.01
C PRO A 544 26.97 -7.27 5.39
N TYR A 545 26.76 -5.99 5.71
CA TYR A 545 25.92 -5.61 6.83
C TYR A 545 24.49 -6.06 6.54
N THR A 546 23.85 -6.70 7.52
CA THR A 546 22.47 -7.16 7.39
C THR A 546 21.61 -6.49 8.44
N GLY A 547 20.38 -6.14 8.09
CA GLY A 547 19.39 -5.63 9.03
C GLY A 547 17.98 -5.96 8.60
N ALA A 548 17.08 -6.07 9.57
CA ALA A 548 15.65 -6.25 9.32
C ALA A 548 14.85 -5.21 10.09
N LYS A 549 13.80 -4.66 9.48
CA LYS A 549 12.83 -3.78 10.12
C LYS A 549 11.43 -4.31 9.91
N TYR A 550 10.58 -4.04 10.89
CA TYR A 550 9.20 -4.47 10.93
C TYR A 550 8.32 -3.27 11.20
N LEU A 551 7.30 -3.08 10.38
CA LEU A 551 6.33 -2.01 10.51
C LEU A 551 4.94 -2.57 10.25
N THR A 552 4.01 -2.32 11.16
CA THR A 552 2.59 -2.53 10.91
C THR A 552 1.87 -1.19 10.87
N VAL A 553 1.02 -0.99 9.89
CA VAL A 553 0.17 0.18 9.72
C VAL A 553 -1.27 -0.27 9.52
N SER A 554 -2.27 0.47 9.99
CA SER A 554 -3.67 0.19 9.63
C SER A 554 -4.29 1.17 8.63
N GLU A 555 -3.86 2.44 8.58
CA GLU A 555 -4.44 3.48 7.68
C GLU A 555 -5.98 3.48 7.63
N GLY A 556 -6.64 3.44 8.78
CA GLY A 556 -8.10 3.37 8.89
C GLY A 556 -8.68 1.97 8.70
N GLY A 557 -7.81 0.97 8.56
CA GLY A 557 -8.18 -0.41 8.30
C GLY A 557 -8.77 -1.15 9.49
N VAL A 558 -8.68 -0.64 10.73
CA VAL A 558 -9.42 -1.23 11.86
C VAL A 558 -10.77 -0.52 12.00
N GLU A 559 -11.82 -1.10 11.41
CA GLU A 559 -13.18 -0.59 11.41
C GLU A 559 -14.07 -1.35 12.39
N VAL A 560 -14.83 -0.61 13.21
CA VAL A 560 -15.86 -1.15 14.09
C VAL A 560 -17.19 -0.51 13.73
N ARG A 561 -18.18 -1.34 13.36
CA ARG A 561 -19.54 -0.89 13.04
C ARG A 561 -20.34 -0.62 14.32
N CYS A 562 -21.34 0.25 14.27
CA CYS A 562 -22.19 0.58 15.41
C CYS A 562 -23.67 0.75 15.08
#